data_AF-A0A2G9CFS7-F1
#
_entry.id   AF-A0A2G9CFS7-F1
#
_cell.length_a   1.000
_cell.length_b   1.000
_cell.length_c   1.000
_cell.angle_alpha   90.00
_cell.angle_beta   90.00
_cell.angle_gamma   90.00
#
_symmetry.space_group_name_H-M   'P 1'
#
loop_
_entity.id
_entity.type
_entity.pdbx_description
1 polymer ?
#
loop_
_entity_poly.entity_id
_entity_poly.type
_entity_poly.pdbx_seq_one_letter_code
_entity_poly.pdbx_strand_id
1 'polypeptide(L)'
;MFHTGWSRRAALVRAVLIVGGATLGLLAGGARAEDKGLVGIAMPTKSSARWIADGDNMVKAFQAKGYKTDLQYAEDDIPNQLAQIENLITRKVKVLVIAPIDGSALSPVLQKAADRGIKVVAYDRLIKGTKNVDYYVTFDNFQVGVMQGQSLVDKLGLAQGKGPFNIELFGGSPDDNNATFFYDGAMSVLKPYIDSGKLVVRSKQFGMAKVGTLRWDAATAQARMDNLLSAFYGKEKLHAVLSPYDGISIGILSSLKGAGYCTAKQPCPVVSGQDAELPSVKSILKHEQASTVFKDTRQLAQAAAAVSDEMLAGKTPAAVNDTKTYNNGVKVVPSVLLKPVSVDAANVKPVLVDSGYYKDTQLR
;
A
#
# COMPACT_ATOMS: atom_id res chain seq x y z
N MET A 1 65.75 65.73 23.22
CA MET A 1 65.10 66.66 22.26
C MET A 1 63.60 66.64 22.54
N PHE A 2 63.06 67.82 22.85
CA PHE A 2 61.68 68.30 22.69
C PHE A 2 60.54 67.38 23.17
N HIS A 3 59.95 67.64 24.34
CA HIS A 3 58.93 68.67 24.65
C HIS A 3 57.51 68.05 24.63
N THR A 4 56.92 67.87 25.82
CA THR A 4 55.77 68.64 26.39
C THR A 4 54.42 68.18 25.83
N GLY A 5 53.33 68.06 26.59
CA GLY A 5 53.02 68.51 27.94
C GLY A 5 51.92 67.62 28.54
N TRP A 6 51.75 67.67 29.87
CA TRP A 6 50.69 68.44 30.53
C TRP A 6 49.29 67.83 30.30
N SER A 7 48.47 67.54 31.31
CA SER A 7 48.55 67.88 32.73
C SER A 7 47.36 67.24 33.46
N ARG A 8 47.63 66.78 34.69
CA ARG A 8 46.85 66.99 35.93
C ARG A 8 45.46 66.34 36.02
N ARG A 9 45.32 65.29 36.87
CA ARG A 9 44.94 65.33 38.32
C ARG A 9 43.44 65.67 38.47
N ALA A 10 42.61 64.99 39.25
CA ALA A 10 42.81 64.26 40.51
C ALA A 10 41.60 63.31 40.74
N ALA A 11 41.83 62.10 41.29
CA ALA A 11 41.50 61.67 42.66
C ALA A 11 40.02 61.22 42.85
N LEU A 12 39.74 59.91 42.95
CA LEU A 12 39.86 58.99 44.11
C LEU A 12 38.67 59.06 45.08
N VAL A 13 37.80 58.04 45.02
CA VAL A 13 37.00 57.48 46.14
C VAL A 13 36.78 56.00 45.79
N ARG A 14 37.59 55.07 46.32
CA ARG A 14 37.45 54.27 47.57
C ARG A 14 36.37 53.18 47.55
N ALA A 15 36.83 51.99 47.97
CA ALA A 15 36.12 50.88 48.60
C ALA A 15 35.34 49.93 47.65
N VAL A 16 35.22 48.61 47.85
CA VAL A 16 35.75 47.55 48.74
C VAL A 16 35.05 46.27 48.24
N LEU A 17 35.71 45.10 48.31
CA LEU A 17 35.21 43.70 48.41
C LEU A 17 33.84 43.33 47.76
N ILE A 18 33.72 42.25 46.98
CA ILE A 18 33.47 40.88 47.50
C ILE A 18 33.64 39.86 46.36
N VAL A 19 34.33 38.77 46.68
CA VAL A 19 34.34 37.48 45.97
C VAL A 19 32.98 36.80 46.14
N GLY A 20 32.34 36.35 45.05
CA GLY A 20 31.12 35.54 45.13
C GLY A 20 30.79 34.87 43.79
N GLY A 21 30.94 33.55 43.74
CA GLY A 21 30.89 32.76 42.51
C GLY A 21 29.52 32.67 41.85
N ALA A 22 29.54 32.42 40.54
CA ALA A 22 28.40 31.91 39.80
C ALA A 22 28.84 30.62 39.10
N THR A 23 28.56 29.50 39.78
CA THR A 23 28.44 28.17 39.18
C THR A 23 27.55 28.24 37.94
N LEU A 24 28.15 28.17 36.74
CA LEU A 24 27.44 27.81 35.52
C LEU A 24 27.00 26.35 35.65
N GLY A 25 25.82 26.13 36.24
CA GLY A 25 25.11 24.88 36.08
C GLY A 25 24.75 24.72 34.61
N LEU A 26 25.49 23.89 33.89
CA LEU A 26 25.06 23.35 32.61
C LEU A 26 23.76 22.57 32.85
N LEU A 27 22.62 23.23 32.69
CA LEU A 27 21.38 22.56 32.38
C LEU A 27 21.53 22.03 30.95
N ALA A 28 22.14 20.85 30.84
CA ALA A 28 21.93 19.96 29.72
C ALA A 28 20.46 19.51 29.77
N GLY A 29 19.56 20.40 29.37
CA GLY A 29 18.19 20.05 29.04
C GLY A 29 18.27 19.10 27.86
N GLY A 30 18.29 17.79 28.14
CA GLY A 30 18.08 16.79 27.12
C GLY A 30 16.82 17.18 26.39
N ALA A 31 16.93 17.48 25.10
CA ALA A 31 15.81 17.80 24.25
C ALA A 31 14.85 16.60 24.33
N ARG A 32 13.82 16.69 25.18
CA ARG A 32 12.70 15.77 25.14
C ARG A 32 12.09 15.97 23.76
N ALA A 33 12.10 14.91 22.95
CA ALA A 33 11.36 14.90 21.70
C ALA A 33 9.93 15.41 21.99
N GLU A 34 9.53 16.47 21.30
CA GLU A 34 8.24 17.10 21.49
C GLU A 34 7.14 16.06 21.19
N ASP A 35 6.25 15.81 22.17
CA ASP A 35 5.12 14.89 22.00
C ASP A 35 4.14 15.52 21.01
N LYS A 36 4.18 15.07 19.75
CA LYS A 36 3.33 15.60 18.68
C LYS A 36 1.88 15.07 18.74
N GLY A 37 1.55 14.30 19.77
CA GLY A 37 0.22 13.74 19.98
C GLY A 37 0.03 12.35 19.38
N LEU A 38 -1.24 11.92 19.33
CA LEU A 38 -1.63 10.56 18.96
C LEU A 38 -2.14 10.49 17.51
N VAL A 39 -1.63 9.51 16.76
CA VAL A 39 -2.11 9.13 15.42
C VAL A 39 -2.96 7.86 15.54
N GLY A 40 -4.15 7.87 14.95
CA GLY A 40 -4.99 6.69 14.86
C GLY A 40 -4.79 5.97 13.53
N ILE A 41 -4.49 4.68 13.56
CA ILE A 41 -4.24 3.86 12.37
C ILE A 41 -5.26 2.72 12.34
N ALA A 42 -6.14 2.71 11.33
CA ALA A 42 -7.19 1.69 11.19
C ALA A 42 -6.94 0.85 9.95
N MET A 43 -6.44 -0.37 10.16
CA MET A 43 -6.14 -1.36 9.12
C MET A 43 -7.31 -2.35 8.94
N PRO A 44 -7.48 -2.92 7.74
CA PRO A 44 -8.64 -3.77 7.46
C PRO A 44 -8.55 -5.12 8.17
N THR A 45 -7.39 -5.79 8.13
CA THR A 45 -7.28 -7.20 8.50
C THR A 45 -5.83 -7.63 8.69
N LYS A 46 -5.60 -8.78 9.31
CA LYS A 46 -4.32 -9.48 9.31
C LYS A 46 -4.29 -10.70 8.39
N SER A 47 -5.41 -11.03 7.74
CA SER A 47 -5.52 -12.16 6.81
C SER A 47 -4.62 -12.00 5.57
N SER A 48 -4.41 -10.76 5.12
CA SER A 48 -3.46 -10.40 4.05
C SER A 48 -2.18 -9.86 4.67
N ALA A 49 -1.03 -10.47 4.35
CA ALA A 49 0.21 -10.27 5.09
C ALA A 49 0.74 -8.83 5.02
N ARG A 50 0.46 -8.14 3.91
CA ARG A 50 0.91 -6.75 3.72
C ARG A 50 0.42 -5.81 4.81
N TRP A 51 -0.80 -5.97 5.32
CA TRP A 51 -1.39 -5.02 6.27
C TRP A 51 -0.71 -5.08 7.64
N ILE A 52 -0.17 -6.24 8.01
CA ILE A 52 0.68 -6.38 9.19
C ILE A 52 1.95 -5.52 9.01
N ALA A 53 2.60 -5.66 7.84
CA ALA A 53 3.80 -4.89 7.52
C ALA A 53 3.50 -3.39 7.41
N ASP A 54 2.42 -3.00 6.73
CA ASP A 54 1.96 -1.60 6.63
C ASP A 54 1.73 -0.99 8.02
N GLY A 55 0.98 -1.68 8.89
CA GLY A 55 0.72 -1.25 10.27
C GLY A 55 2.01 -1.06 11.08
N ASP A 56 2.88 -2.07 11.10
CA ASP A 56 4.16 -2.02 11.83
C ASP A 56 5.09 -0.94 11.29
N ASN A 57 5.15 -0.78 9.97
CA ASN A 57 5.97 0.24 9.32
C ASN A 57 5.43 1.65 9.58
N MET A 58 4.10 1.83 9.59
CA MET A 58 3.49 3.12 9.96
C MET A 58 3.76 3.47 11.41
N VAL A 59 3.64 2.51 12.35
CA VAL A 59 3.98 2.74 13.76
C VAL A 59 5.42 3.25 13.87
N LYS A 60 6.38 2.57 13.24
CA LYS A 60 7.79 3.00 13.22
C LYS A 60 7.98 4.38 12.59
N ALA A 61 7.36 4.64 11.44
CA ALA A 61 7.51 5.89 10.70
C ALA A 61 6.94 7.09 11.47
N PHE A 62 5.78 6.93 12.13
CA PHE A 62 5.17 7.96 12.97
C PHE A 62 5.96 8.19 14.27
N GLN A 63 6.41 7.13 14.94
CA GLN A 63 7.23 7.25 16.15
C GLN A 63 8.56 7.95 15.87
N ALA A 64 9.21 7.65 14.75
CA ALA A 64 10.43 8.35 14.31
C ALA A 64 10.22 9.86 14.10
N LYS A 65 8.98 10.30 13.88
CA LYS A 65 8.60 11.71 13.74
C LYS A 65 8.11 12.37 15.04
N GLY A 66 8.07 11.63 16.16
CA GLY A 66 7.65 12.13 17.47
C GLY A 66 6.17 11.92 17.82
N TYR A 67 5.45 11.08 17.07
CA TYR A 67 4.04 10.77 17.35
C TYR A 67 3.89 9.49 18.17
N LYS A 68 2.87 9.45 19.02
CA LYS A 68 2.32 8.19 19.54
C LYS A 68 1.36 7.61 18.50
N THR A 69 1.15 6.30 18.54
CA THR A 69 0.25 5.61 17.59
C THR A 69 -0.73 4.70 18.31
N ASP A 70 -1.95 4.63 17.80
CA ASP A 70 -2.96 3.63 18.15
C ASP A 70 -3.34 2.86 16.88
N LEU A 71 -2.78 1.65 16.75
CA LEU A 71 -2.96 0.77 15.60
C LEU A 71 -4.03 -0.28 15.91
N GLN A 72 -5.06 -0.33 15.08
CA GLN A 72 -6.19 -1.24 15.19
C GLN A 72 -6.37 -2.02 13.88
N TYR A 73 -6.84 -3.27 14.00
CA TYR A 73 -7.17 -4.13 12.88
C TYR A 73 -8.63 -4.58 13.03
N ALA A 74 -9.40 -4.45 11.95
CA ALA A 74 -10.84 -4.74 11.98
C ALA A 74 -11.20 -6.19 11.61
N GLU A 75 -10.21 -7.00 11.23
CA GLU A 75 -10.37 -8.41 10.82
C GLU A 75 -11.44 -8.60 9.73
N ASP A 76 -11.43 -7.71 8.73
CA ASP A 76 -12.42 -7.65 7.66
C ASP A 76 -13.87 -7.57 8.19
N ASP A 77 -14.10 -6.91 9.33
CA ASP A 77 -15.45 -6.58 9.81
C ASP A 77 -15.70 -5.05 9.75
N ILE A 78 -16.64 -4.64 8.90
CA ILE A 78 -16.93 -3.22 8.66
C ILE A 78 -17.47 -2.53 9.93
N PRO A 79 -18.44 -3.10 10.67
CA PRO A 79 -18.88 -2.54 11.95
C PRO A 79 -17.74 -2.33 12.95
N ASN A 80 -16.82 -3.29 13.08
CA ASN A 80 -15.65 -3.17 13.95
C ASN A 80 -14.72 -2.05 13.50
N GLN A 81 -14.46 -1.90 12.19
CA GLN A 81 -13.65 -0.79 11.69
C GLN A 81 -14.28 0.57 12.02
N LEU A 82 -15.60 0.68 11.87
CA LEU A 82 -16.34 1.89 12.26
C LEU A 82 -16.19 2.18 13.76
N ALA A 83 -16.41 1.18 14.62
CA ALA A 83 -16.28 1.32 16.07
C ALA A 83 -14.86 1.69 16.50
N GLN A 84 -13.84 1.12 15.86
CA GLN A 84 -12.43 1.47 16.09
C GLN A 84 -12.16 2.94 15.74
N ILE A 85 -12.66 3.42 14.59
CA ILE A 85 -12.50 4.82 14.19
C ILE A 85 -13.25 5.75 15.16
N GLU A 86 -14.46 5.40 15.60
CA GLU A 86 -15.19 6.18 16.61
C GLU A 86 -14.44 6.29 17.94
N ASN A 87 -13.79 5.20 18.37
CA ASN A 87 -12.94 5.19 19.54
C ASN A 87 -11.71 6.08 19.36
N LEU A 88 -11.03 6.03 18.20
CA LEU A 88 -9.90 6.90 17.88
C LEU A 88 -10.31 8.39 17.89
N ILE A 89 -11.47 8.73 17.34
CA ILE A 89 -12.02 10.09 17.37
C ILE A 89 -12.32 10.51 18.82
N THR A 90 -12.85 9.61 19.65
CA THR A 90 -13.11 9.88 21.09
C THR A 90 -11.82 10.10 21.87
N ARG A 91 -10.74 9.40 21.50
CA ARG A 91 -9.38 9.59 22.04
C ARG A 91 -8.69 10.86 21.51
N LYS A 92 -9.36 11.65 20.66
CA LYS A 92 -8.86 12.93 20.12
C LYS A 92 -7.51 12.80 19.40
N VAL A 93 -7.38 11.76 18.57
CA VAL A 93 -6.23 11.63 17.67
C VAL A 93 -6.10 12.87 16.79
N LYS A 94 -4.87 13.23 16.42
CA LYS A 94 -4.59 14.40 15.55
C LYS A 94 -4.92 14.11 14.09
N VAL A 95 -4.66 12.88 13.67
CA VAL A 95 -4.91 12.40 12.31
C VAL A 95 -5.34 10.94 12.38
N LEU A 96 -6.25 10.58 11.48
CA LEU A 96 -6.66 9.22 11.17
C LEU A 96 -5.99 8.79 9.87
N VAL A 97 -5.27 7.66 9.90
CA VAL A 97 -4.73 6.99 8.71
C VAL A 97 -5.50 5.69 8.54
N ILE A 98 -6.29 5.60 7.47
CA ILE A 98 -7.30 4.55 7.34
C ILE A 98 -7.12 3.82 6.01
N ALA A 99 -6.94 2.50 6.09
CA ALA A 99 -7.12 1.61 4.94
C ALA A 99 -8.52 0.99 5.04
N PRO A 100 -9.51 1.51 4.31
CA PRO A 100 -10.89 1.05 4.43
C PRO A 100 -11.03 -0.41 3.96
N ILE A 101 -11.89 -1.14 4.67
CA ILE A 101 -12.44 -2.40 4.18
C ILE A 101 -13.38 -2.11 3.01
N ASP A 102 -14.41 -1.29 3.27
CA ASP A 102 -15.37 -0.78 2.29
C ASP A 102 -15.18 0.74 2.18
N GLY A 103 -14.77 1.22 1.01
CA GLY A 103 -14.49 2.62 0.79
C GLY A 103 -15.70 3.54 0.98
N SER A 104 -16.93 3.03 0.90
CA SER A 104 -18.17 3.80 1.00
C SER A 104 -18.79 3.85 2.39
N ALA A 105 -18.37 2.96 3.31
CA ALA A 105 -19.00 2.79 4.61
C ALA A 105 -18.66 3.89 5.63
N LEU A 106 -17.59 4.66 5.39
CA LEU A 106 -16.99 5.51 6.43
C LEU A 106 -17.53 6.96 6.48
N SER A 107 -18.35 7.39 5.52
CA SER A 107 -18.79 8.79 5.41
C SER A 107 -19.36 9.38 6.71
N PRO A 108 -20.27 8.70 7.45
CA PRO A 108 -20.83 9.25 8.68
C PRO A 108 -19.78 9.44 9.79
N VAL A 109 -18.89 8.46 9.98
CA VAL A 109 -17.85 8.55 11.03
C VAL A 109 -16.80 9.60 10.69
N LEU A 110 -16.48 9.80 9.41
CA LEU A 110 -15.54 10.84 8.98
C LEU A 110 -16.12 12.25 9.09
N GLN A 111 -17.44 12.41 9.04
CA GLN A 111 -18.06 13.69 9.41
C GLN A 111 -17.81 14.02 10.89
N LYS A 112 -17.96 13.04 11.80
CA LYS A 112 -17.64 13.23 13.23
C LYS A 112 -16.16 13.60 13.45
N ALA A 113 -15.25 13.02 12.66
CA ALA A 113 -13.83 13.37 12.69
C ALA A 113 -13.61 14.83 12.27
N ALA A 114 -14.20 15.24 11.15
CA ALA A 114 -14.12 16.60 10.63
C ALA A 114 -14.70 17.63 11.61
N ASP A 115 -15.83 17.35 12.25
CA ASP A 115 -16.46 18.23 13.25
C ASP A 115 -15.56 18.47 14.49
N ARG A 116 -14.60 17.57 14.73
CA ARG A 116 -13.59 17.66 15.79
C ARG A 116 -12.23 18.16 15.29
N GLY A 117 -12.14 18.57 14.02
CA GLY A 117 -10.91 19.05 13.39
C GLY A 117 -9.86 17.95 13.18
N ILE A 118 -10.24 16.68 13.22
CA ILE A 118 -9.33 15.55 13.01
C ILE A 118 -9.13 15.35 11.51
N LYS A 119 -7.86 15.32 11.10
CA LYS A 119 -7.47 15.12 9.71
C LYS A 119 -7.54 13.67 9.29
N VAL A 120 -7.75 13.41 8.01
CA VAL A 120 -7.92 12.05 7.46
C VAL A 120 -7.00 11.84 6.27
N VAL A 121 -6.17 10.80 6.34
CA VAL A 121 -5.39 10.27 5.23
C VAL A 121 -5.97 8.90 4.87
N ALA A 122 -6.49 8.78 3.64
CA ALA A 122 -6.80 7.48 3.06
C ALA A 122 -5.48 6.77 2.73
N TYR A 123 -5.32 5.54 3.20
CA TYR A 123 -4.10 4.76 3.06
C TYR A 123 -4.35 3.56 2.16
N ASP A 124 -3.59 3.48 1.08
CA ASP A 124 -3.61 2.47 0.02
C ASP A 124 -4.92 2.33 -0.75
N ARG A 125 -6.08 2.30 -0.09
CA ARG A 125 -7.42 2.23 -0.67
C ARG A 125 -8.16 3.56 -0.51
N LEU A 126 -8.80 4.03 -1.58
CA LEU A 126 -9.53 5.30 -1.59
C LEU A 126 -10.84 5.20 -0.78
N ILE A 127 -11.04 6.15 0.14
CA ILE A 127 -12.33 6.35 0.83
C ILE A 127 -13.23 7.22 -0.04
N LYS A 128 -14.44 6.74 -0.32
CA LYS A 128 -15.41 7.29 -1.26
C LYS A 128 -16.59 7.96 -0.55
N GLY A 129 -17.36 8.75 -1.30
CA GLY A 129 -18.64 9.29 -0.87
C GLY A 129 -18.55 10.37 0.23
N THR A 130 -17.38 10.98 0.43
CA THR A 130 -17.19 12.01 1.46
C THR A 130 -16.16 13.05 1.06
N LYS A 131 -16.39 14.31 1.45
CA LYS A 131 -15.38 15.38 1.32
C LYS A 131 -14.28 15.32 2.39
N ASN A 132 -14.51 14.54 3.46
CA ASN A 132 -13.70 14.50 4.68
C ASN A 132 -12.50 13.52 4.56
N VAL A 133 -11.76 13.64 3.46
CA VAL A 133 -10.49 12.96 3.20
C VAL A 133 -9.51 14.04 2.76
N ASP A 134 -8.49 14.33 3.56
CA ASP A 134 -7.55 15.41 3.25
C ASP A 134 -6.56 15.00 2.16
N TYR A 135 -5.97 13.79 2.29
CA TYR A 135 -5.01 13.23 1.33
C TYR A 135 -5.22 11.74 1.10
N TYR A 136 -4.71 11.25 -0.02
CA TYR A 136 -4.65 9.84 -0.34
C TYR A 136 -3.21 9.42 -0.62
N VAL A 137 -2.73 8.36 0.04
CA VAL A 137 -1.37 7.84 -0.14
C VAL A 137 -1.46 6.39 -0.57
N THR A 138 -1.01 6.09 -1.79
CA THR A 138 -1.17 4.78 -2.41
C THR A 138 -0.02 4.49 -3.40
N PHE A 139 -0.11 3.36 -4.09
CA PHE A 139 0.69 3.08 -5.29
C PHE A 139 -0.09 3.47 -6.54
N ASP A 140 0.59 3.54 -7.68
CA ASP A 140 -0.08 3.68 -8.97
C ASP A 140 -0.85 2.38 -9.32
N ASN A 141 -2.13 2.34 -8.92
CA ASN A 141 -2.96 1.15 -9.04
C ASN A 141 -3.28 0.77 -10.49
N PHE A 142 -3.44 1.75 -11.40
CA PHE A 142 -3.64 1.44 -12.81
C PHE A 142 -2.38 0.77 -13.39
N GLN A 143 -1.20 1.30 -13.04
CA GLN A 143 0.07 0.74 -13.48
C GLN A 143 0.32 -0.67 -12.93
N VAL A 144 -0.16 -1.02 -11.73
CA VAL A 144 -0.13 -2.42 -11.24
C VAL A 144 -0.90 -3.32 -12.21
N GLY A 145 -2.12 -2.94 -12.59
CA GLY A 145 -2.92 -3.69 -13.56
C GLY A 145 -2.19 -3.88 -14.89
N VAL A 146 -1.58 -2.80 -15.40
CA VAL A 146 -0.75 -2.85 -16.62
C VAL A 146 0.40 -3.84 -16.46
N MET A 147 1.13 -3.83 -15.34
CA MET A 147 2.23 -4.78 -15.09
C MET A 147 1.76 -6.23 -15.04
N GLN A 148 0.58 -6.49 -14.44
CA GLN A 148 -0.01 -7.83 -14.42
C GLN A 148 -0.37 -8.31 -15.82
N GLY A 149 -1.08 -7.47 -16.60
CA GLY A 149 -1.43 -7.80 -17.98
C GLY A 149 -0.21 -8.00 -18.87
N GLN A 150 0.81 -7.12 -18.74
CA GLN A 150 2.03 -7.20 -19.53
C GLN A 150 2.83 -8.47 -19.22
N SER A 151 2.91 -8.88 -17.95
CA SER A 151 3.55 -10.15 -17.57
C SER A 151 2.93 -11.34 -18.30
N LEU A 152 1.60 -11.39 -18.43
CA LEU A 152 0.91 -12.44 -19.18
C LEU A 152 1.25 -12.38 -20.68
N VAL A 153 1.24 -11.18 -21.27
CA VAL A 153 1.60 -10.96 -22.68
C VAL A 153 3.01 -11.45 -22.98
N ASP A 154 3.97 -11.11 -22.13
CA ASP A 154 5.38 -11.44 -22.30
C ASP A 154 5.63 -12.94 -22.14
N LYS A 155 5.09 -13.56 -21.07
CA LYS A 155 5.31 -14.99 -20.78
C LYS A 155 4.60 -15.91 -21.79
N LEU A 156 3.46 -15.49 -22.34
CA LEU A 156 2.78 -16.22 -23.42
C LEU A 156 3.41 -15.97 -24.79
N GLY A 157 4.22 -14.92 -24.91
CA GLY A 157 4.81 -14.47 -26.16
C GLY A 157 3.78 -13.96 -27.18
N LEU A 158 2.73 -13.29 -26.69
CA LEU A 158 1.63 -12.78 -27.51
C LEU A 158 2.10 -11.70 -28.50
N ALA A 159 3.01 -10.82 -28.08
CA ALA A 159 3.61 -9.80 -28.93
C ALA A 159 4.41 -10.39 -30.11
N GLN A 160 4.89 -11.63 -29.98
CA GLN A 160 5.58 -12.38 -31.04
C GLN A 160 4.61 -13.21 -31.90
N GLY A 161 3.29 -12.98 -31.77
CA GLY A 161 2.26 -13.60 -32.60
C GLY A 161 1.78 -14.98 -32.15
N LYS A 162 2.27 -15.50 -31.01
CA LYS A 162 1.81 -16.80 -30.46
C LYS A 162 0.33 -16.76 -30.06
N GLY A 163 -0.28 -17.93 -29.96
CA GLY A 163 -1.70 -18.11 -29.63
C GLY A 163 -2.49 -18.75 -30.79
N PRO A 164 -3.80 -18.98 -30.60
CA PRO A 164 -4.61 -18.49 -29.48
C PRO A 164 -4.33 -19.22 -28.16
N PHE A 165 -4.55 -18.52 -27.05
CA PHE A 165 -4.43 -19.07 -25.70
C PHE A 165 -5.72 -18.82 -24.89
N ASN A 166 -6.17 -19.85 -24.16
CA ASN A 166 -7.28 -19.67 -23.22
C ASN A 166 -6.80 -18.99 -21.94
N ILE A 167 -7.56 -18.00 -21.46
CA ILE A 167 -7.28 -17.23 -20.25
C ILE A 167 -8.54 -17.09 -19.39
N GLU A 168 -8.40 -17.06 -18.08
CA GLU A 168 -9.48 -16.65 -17.17
C GLU A 168 -9.09 -15.41 -16.37
N LEU A 169 -10.09 -14.63 -15.97
CA LEU A 169 -9.91 -13.33 -15.31
C LEU A 169 -10.42 -13.39 -13.88
N PHE A 170 -9.67 -12.81 -12.95
CA PHE A 170 -10.08 -12.55 -11.57
C PHE A 170 -9.88 -11.06 -11.26
N GLY A 171 -10.79 -10.52 -10.46
CA GLY A 171 -10.76 -9.18 -9.89
C GLY A 171 -10.69 -9.24 -8.37
N GLY A 172 -10.37 -8.10 -7.76
CA GLY A 172 -10.40 -7.93 -6.30
C GLY A 172 -11.80 -7.81 -5.73
N SER A 173 -11.88 -7.38 -4.47
CA SER A 173 -13.16 -7.16 -3.80
C SER A 173 -13.92 -5.97 -4.40
N PRO A 174 -15.24 -6.06 -4.64
CA PRO A 174 -16.02 -5.00 -5.29
C PRO A 174 -16.23 -3.75 -4.41
N ASP A 175 -16.03 -3.87 -3.10
CA ASP A 175 -16.05 -2.76 -2.12
C ASP A 175 -14.70 -2.03 -1.99
N ASP A 176 -13.67 -2.50 -2.70
CA ASP A 176 -12.36 -1.89 -2.80
C ASP A 176 -12.21 -1.12 -4.12
N ASN A 177 -12.01 0.19 -4.04
CA ASN A 177 -11.81 1.05 -5.20
C ASN A 177 -10.64 0.60 -6.08
N ASN A 178 -9.57 0.06 -5.48
CA ASN A 178 -8.36 -0.32 -6.22
C ASN A 178 -8.62 -1.49 -7.16
N ALA A 179 -9.56 -2.37 -6.82
CA ALA A 179 -9.88 -3.54 -7.63
C ALA A 179 -10.30 -3.16 -9.06
N THR A 180 -11.04 -2.07 -9.22
CA THR A 180 -11.39 -1.51 -10.54
C THR A 180 -10.16 -1.00 -11.29
N PHE A 181 -9.26 -0.25 -10.62
CA PHE A 181 -8.04 0.27 -11.25
C PHE A 181 -7.11 -0.85 -11.73
N PHE A 182 -6.93 -1.91 -10.94
CA PHE A 182 -6.15 -3.08 -11.35
C PHE A 182 -6.77 -3.78 -12.56
N TYR A 183 -8.08 -4.02 -12.52
CA TYR A 183 -8.79 -4.68 -13.61
C TYR A 183 -8.71 -3.85 -14.89
N ASP A 184 -8.99 -2.55 -14.83
CA ASP A 184 -8.96 -1.67 -15.99
C ASP A 184 -7.55 -1.53 -16.56
N GLY A 185 -6.53 -1.42 -15.69
CA GLY A 185 -5.12 -1.43 -16.09
C GLY A 185 -4.73 -2.71 -16.83
N ALA A 186 -5.10 -3.88 -16.30
CA ALA A 186 -4.82 -5.16 -16.95
C ALA A 186 -5.58 -5.31 -18.27
N MET A 187 -6.86 -4.93 -18.30
CA MET A 187 -7.68 -5.00 -19.51
C MET A 187 -7.20 -4.03 -20.59
N SER A 188 -6.60 -2.89 -20.25
CA SER A 188 -5.99 -1.99 -21.23
C SER A 188 -4.89 -2.69 -22.07
N VAL A 189 -4.22 -3.68 -21.49
CA VAL A 189 -3.18 -4.49 -22.13
C VAL A 189 -3.75 -5.74 -22.80
N LEU A 190 -4.69 -6.43 -22.13
CA LEU A 190 -5.20 -7.73 -22.59
C LEU A 190 -6.30 -7.61 -23.64
N LYS A 191 -7.11 -6.55 -23.61
CA LYS A 191 -8.27 -6.38 -24.50
C LYS A 191 -7.91 -6.45 -25.99
N PRO A 192 -6.83 -5.83 -26.50
CA PRO A 192 -6.44 -5.97 -27.91
C PRO A 192 -6.20 -7.44 -28.35
N TYR A 193 -5.63 -8.27 -27.47
CA TYR A 193 -5.41 -9.69 -27.75
C TYR A 193 -6.69 -10.51 -27.66
N ILE A 194 -7.62 -10.11 -26.79
CA ILE A 194 -8.95 -10.72 -26.68
C ILE A 194 -9.78 -10.40 -27.92
N ASP A 195 -9.82 -9.13 -28.33
CA ASP A 195 -10.58 -8.66 -29.49
C ASP A 195 -10.09 -9.31 -30.80
N SER A 196 -8.77 -9.54 -30.93
CA SER A 196 -8.17 -10.23 -32.07
C SER A 196 -8.28 -11.77 -32.02
N GLY A 197 -8.83 -12.32 -30.93
CA GLY A 197 -8.97 -13.76 -30.72
C GLY A 197 -7.69 -14.50 -30.34
N LYS A 198 -6.59 -13.78 -30.07
CA LYS A 198 -5.32 -14.36 -29.58
C LYS A 198 -5.40 -14.78 -28.11
N LEU A 199 -6.28 -14.14 -27.34
CA LEU A 199 -6.69 -14.57 -26.01
C LEU A 199 -8.18 -14.92 -26.03
N VAL A 200 -8.53 -16.07 -25.46
CA VAL A 200 -9.91 -16.55 -25.42
C VAL A 200 -10.33 -16.77 -23.96
N VAL A 201 -11.28 -15.96 -23.50
CA VAL A 201 -11.94 -16.18 -22.20
C VAL A 201 -13.10 -17.15 -22.41
N ARG A 202 -12.85 -18.45 -22.23
CA ARG A 202 -13.83 -19.50 -22.56
C ARG A 202 -15.10 -19.39 -21.75
N SER A 203 -14.99 -19.00 -20.48
CA SER A 203 -16.14 -18.76 -19.60
C SER A 203 -17.01 -17.58 -20.03
N LYS A 204 -16.48 -16.68 -20.88
CA LYS A 204 -17.08 -15.38 -21.25
C LYS A 204 -17.39 -14.49 -20.03
N GLN A 205 -16.72 -14.71 -18.91
CA GLN A 205 -16.90 -13.91 -17.70
C GLN A 205 -15.96 -12.70 -17.73
N PHE A 206 -16.56 -11.52 -17.85
CA PHE A 206 -15.88 -10.24 -17.88
C PHE A 206 -16.53 -9.26 -16.90
N GLY A 207 -15.75 -8.25 -16.49
CA GLY A 207 -16.19 -7.15 -15.65
C GLY A 207 -16.22 -7.51 -14.18
N MET A 208 -15.90 -6.54 -13.32
CA MET A 208 -15.76 -6.73 -11.87
C MET A 208 -16.97 -7.39 -11.20
N ALA A 209 -18.18 -7.19 -11.72
CA ALA A 209 -19.38 -7.84 -11.20
C ALA A 209 -19.37 -9.38 -11.34
N LYS A 210 -18.63 -9.93 -12.32
CA LYS A 210 -18.53 -11.39 -12.55
C LYS A 210 -17.20 -11.98 -12.09
N VAL A 211 -16.13 -11.20 -12.17
CA VAL A 211 -14.77 -11.69 -11.90
C VAL A 211 -14.26 -11.29 -10.52
N GLY A 212 -14.95 -10.38 -9.82
CA GLY A 212 -14.57 -9.90 -8.50
C GLY A 212 -14.56 -11.00 -7.44
N THR A 213 -13.60 -10.91 -6.53
CA THR A 213 -13.40 -11.86 -5.44
C THR A 213 -13.63 -11.13 -4.12
N LEU A 214 -14.80 -11.33 -3.51
CA LEU A 214 -15.18 -10.67 -2.27
C LEU A 214 -14.13 -10.87 -1.18
N ARG A 215 -13.77 -9.78 -0.48
CA ARG A 215 -12.73 -9.71 0.57
C ARG A 215 -11.33 -10.12 0.12
N TRP A 216 -11.08 -10.21 -1.18
CA TRP A 216 -9.82 -10.75 -1.71
C TRP A 216 -9.55 -12.19 -1.24
N ASP A 217 -10.61 -12.93 -0.93
CA ASP A 217 -10.53 -14.23 -0.27
C ASP A 217 -9.99 -15.34 -1.18
N ALA A 218 -8.95 -16.03 -0.71
CA ALA A 218 -8.28 -17.09 -1.46
C ALA A 218 -9.17 -18.32 -1.67
N ALA A 219 -9.99 -18.69 -0.68
CA ALA A 219 -10.88 -19.85 -0.78
C ALA A 219 -12.00 -19.61 -1.80
N THR A 220 -12.57 -18.41 -1.82
CA THR A 220 -13.54 -17.95 -2.82
C THR A 220 -12.95 -18.00 -4.22
N ALA A 221 -11.71 -17.53 -4.41
CA ALA A 221 -11.02 -17.61 -5.68
C ALA A 221 -10.74 -19.06 -6.11
N GLN A 222 -10.31 -19.92 -5.18
CA GLN A 222 -10.08 -21.34 -5.44
C GLN A 222 -11.38 -22.03 -5.88
N ALA A 223 -12.48 -21.87 -5.14
CA ALA A 223 -13.77 -22.45 -5.48
C ALA A 223 -14.29 -21.95 -6.84
N ARG A 224 -14.09 -20.67 -7.15
CA ARG A 224 -14.37 -20.15 -8.48
C ARG A 224 -13.51 -20.82 -9.55
N MET A 225 -12.23 -21.02 -9.28
CA MET A 225 -11.32 -21.69 -10.21
C MET A 225 -11.73 -23.14 -10.47
N ASP A 226 -12.14 -23.88 -9.44
CA ASP A 226 -12.67 -25.25 -9.56
C ASP A 226 -13.91 -25.30 -10.47
N ASN A 227 -14.83 -24.34 -10.30
CA ASN A 227 -16.01 -24.20 -11.15
C ASN A 227 -15.66 -23.85 -12.60
N LEU A 228 -14.66 -22.98 -12.82
CA LEU A 228 -14.22 -22.64 -14.17
C LEU A 228 -13.62 -23.87 -14.88
N LEU A 229 -12.73 -24.59 -14.20
CA LEU A 229 -12.06 -25.76 -14.76
C LEU A 229 -13.04 -26.86 -15.13
N SER A 230 -13.95 -27.20 -14.21
CA SER A 230 -14.97 -28.22 -14.43
C SER A 230 -15.94 -27.86 -15.55
N ALA A 231 -16.42 -26.62 -15.60
CA ALA A 231 -17.44 -26.21 -16.58
C ALA A 231 -16.89 -25.94 -17.99
N PHE A 232 -15.64 -25.45 -18.11
CA PHE A 232 -15.14 -24.91 -19.39
C PHE A 232 -13.85 -25.57 -19.91
N TYR A 233 -13.16 -26.38 -19.09
CA TYR A 233 -11.81 -26.89 -19.40
C TYR A 233 -11.67 -28.42 -19.38
N GLY A 234 -12.77 -29.18 -19.43
CA GLY A 234 -12.71 -30.66 -19.39
C GLY A 234 -11.81 -31.32 -20.45
N LYS A 235 -11.78 -30.80 -21.68
CA LYS A 235 -10.84 -31.24 -22.76
C LYS A 235 -9.88 -30.13 -23.20
N GLU A 236 -10.00 -28.96 -22.63
CA GLU A 236 -9.41 -27.73 -23.12
C GLU A 236 -8.36 -27.27 -22.14
N LYS A 237 -7.24 -26.75 -22.64
CA LYS A 237 -6.15 -26.32 -21.77
C LYS A 237 -6.31 -24.86 -21.40
N LEU A 238 -6.17 -24.55 -20.11
CA LEU A 238 -6.00 -23.20 -19.63
C LEU A 238 -4.52 -22.80 -19.71
N HIS A 239 -4.25 -21.59 -20.22
CA HIS A 239 -2.87 -21.14 -20.48
C HIS A 239 -2.45 -19.98 -19.60
N ALA A 240 -3.40 -19.13 -19.17
CA ALA A 240 -3.11 -18.02 -18.27
C ALA A 240 -4.28 -17.72 -17.34
N VAL A 241 -3.98 -17.10 -16.21
CA VAL A 241 -4.96 -16.53 -15.31
C VAL A 241 -4.50 -15.13 -14.90
N LEU A 242 -5.32 -14.12 -15.20
CA LEU A 242 -5.15 -12.80 -14.60
C LEU A 242 -5.60 -12.89 -13.15
N SER A 243 -4.64 -12.86 -12.24
CA SER A 243 -4.85 -12.78 -10.79
C SER A 243 -4.34 -11.44 -10.27
N PRO A 244 -5.17 -10.67 -9.53
CA PRO A 244 -4.82 -9.32 -9.10
C PRO A 244 -4.09 -9.26 -7.75
N TYR A 245 -3.94 -10.40 -7.06
CA TYR A 245 -3.38 -10.49 -5.69
C TYR A 245 -2.80 -11.88 -5.41
N ASP A 246 -1.71 -11.94 -4.66
CA ASP A 246 -0.97 -13.17 -4.35
C ASP A 246 -1.80 -14.22 -3.60
N GLY A 247 -2.62 -13.84 -2.60
CA GLY A 247 -3.52 -14.79 -1.93
C GLY A 247 -4.52 -15.46 -2.89
N ILE A 248 -5.09 -14.69 -3.82
CA ILE A 248 -5.95 -15.22 -4.90
C ILE A 248 -5.14 -16.15 -5.82
N SER A 249 -3.91 -15.77 -6.15
CA SER A 249 -3.01 -16.54 -7.01
C SER A 249 -2.71 -17.92 -6.42
N ILE A 250 -2.44 -18.00 -5.11
CA ILE A 250 -2.20 -19.26 -4.41
C ILE A 250 -3.45 -20.13 -4.37
N GLY A 251 -4.63 -19.54 -4.14
CA GLY A 251 -5.91 -20.27 -4.23
C GLY A 251 -6.15 -20.86 -5.63
N ILE A 252 -5.93 -20.06 -6.67
CA ILE A 252 -6.00 -20.49 -8.08
C ILE A 252 -5.01 -21.63 -8.36
N LEU A 253 -3.76 -21.50 -7.92
CA LEU A 253 -2.73 -22.53 -8.13
C LEU A 253 -3.06 -23.83 -7.39
N SER A 254 -3.73 -23.76 -6.24
CA SER A 254 -4.19 -24.94 -5.51
C SER A 254 -5.25 -25.70 -6.30
N SER A 255 -6.24 -25.00 -6.85
CA SER A 255 -7.24 -25.58 -7.78
C SER A 255 -6.59 -26.19 -9.03
N LEU A 256 -5.67 -25.46 -9.66
CA LEU A 256 -4.95 -25.91 -10.86
C LEU A 256 -4.16 -27.20 -10.61
N LYS A 257 -3.44 -27.30 -9.49
CA LYS A 257 -2.72 -28.51 -9.09
C LYS A 257 -3.67 -29.68 -8.86
N GLY A 258 -4.81 -29.45 -8.20
CA GLY A 258 -5.86 -30.46 -8.03
C GLY A 258 -6.41 -30.98 -9.36
N ALA A 259 -6.46 -30.13 -10.39
CA ALA A 259 -6.85 -30.49 -11.75
C ALA A 259 -5.70 -31.04 -12.63
N GLY A 260 -4.54 -31.35 -12.05
CA GLY A 260 -3.41 -31.99 -12.76
C GLY A 260 -2.49 -31.04 -13.53
N TYR A 261 -2.63 -29.73 -13.37
CA TYR A 261 -1.62 -28.75 -13.83
C TYR A 261 -0.41 -28.75 -12.91
N CYS A 262 0.61 -27.98 -13.28
CA CYS A 262 1.84 -27.79 -12.51
C CYS A 262 2.65 -29.07 -12.30
N THR A 263 2.66 -29.95 -13.30
CA THR A 263 3.48 -31.15 -13.35
C THR A 263 4.49 -31.06 -14.50
N ALA A 264 5.49 -31.95 -14.53
CA ALA A 264 6.44 -32.02 -15.64
C ALA A 264 5.77 -32.28 -17.01
N LYS A 265 4.62 -32.98 -17.03
CA LYS A 265 3.85 -33.27 -18.24
C LYS A 265 2.86 -32.16 -18.60
N GLN A 266 2.40 -31.41 -17.60
CA GLN A 266 1.44 -30.32 -17.77
C GLN A 266 1.91 -29.11 -16.94
N PRO A 267 2.68 -28.18 -17.53
CA PRO A 267 3.14 -26.98 -16.84
C PRO A 267 1.99 -26.15 -16.27
N CYS A 268 2.29 -25.33 -15.27
CA CYS A 268 1.32 -24.35 -14.76
C CYS A 268 0.91 -23.37 -15.88
N PRO A 269 -0.36 -22.93 -15.92
CA PRO A 269 -0.73 -21.70 -16.60
C PRO A 269 0.09 -20.52 -16.09
N VAL A 270 0.25 -19.48 -16.91
CA VAL A 270 0.87 -18.23 -16.49
C VAL A 270 -0.09 -17.51 -15.53
N VAL A 271 0.26 -17.42 -14.25
CA VAL A 271 -0.55 -16.76 -13.22
C VAL A 271 0.18 -15.50 -12.72
N SER A 272 -0.47 -14.33 -12.85
CA SER A 272 0.03 -13.05 -12.30
C SER A 272 -0.25 -12.95 -10.79
N GLY A 273 0.11 -11.83 -10.15
CA GLY A 273 -0.14 -11.60 -8.73
C GLY A 273 0.21 -10.18 -8.30
N GLN A 274 0.14 -9.91 -7.01
CA GLN A 274 0.47 -8.62 -6.37
C GLN A 274 0.80 -8.83 -4.89
N ASP A 275 1.69 -7.97 -4.39
CA ASP A 275 2.13 -7.77 -3.00
C ASP A 275 3.44 -8.50 -2.64
N ALA A 276 3.90 -9.41 -3.49
CA ALA A 276 5.08 -10.24 -3.25
C ALA A 276 5.01 -10.99 -1.92
N GLU A 277 3.86 -11.59 -1.61
CA GLU A 277 3.70 -12.37 -0.40
C GLU A 277 4.63 -13.59 -0.40
N LEU A 278 5.15 -13.95 0.77
CA LEU A 278 6.16 -14.98 0.89
C LEU A 278 5.78 -16.32 0.22
N PRO A 279 4.53 -16.84 0.34
CA PRO A 279 4.12 -18.03 -0.38
C PRO A 279 4.19 -17.88 -1.91
N SER A 280 3.80 -16.72 -2.45
CA SER A 280 3.87 -16.42 -3.88
C SER A 280 5.30 -16.24 -4.37
N VAL A 281 6.17 -15.58 -3.60
CA VAL A 281 7.60 -15.48 -3.94
C VAL A 281 8.24 -16.87 -4.01
N LYS A 282 7.93 -17.76 -3.05
CA LYS A 282 8.37 -19.16 -3.10
C LYS A 282 7.80 -19.91 -4.29
N SER A 283 6.53 -19.66 -4.65
CA SER A 283 5.89 -20.23 -5.83
C SER A 283 6.54 -19.77 -7.14
N ILE A 284 6.91 -18.50 -7.24
CA ILE A 284 7.66 -17.92 -8.36
C ILE A 284 9.03 -18.58 -8.52
N LEU A 285 9.76 -18.77 -7.43
CA LEU A 285 11.06 -19.45 -7.43
C LEU A 285 10.95 -20.94 -7.82
N LYS A 286 9.76 -21.54 -7.66
CA LYS A 286 9.43 -22.90 -8.13
C LYS A 286 8.87 -22.93 -9.55
N HIS A 287 8.80 -21.78 -10.22
CA HIS A 287 8.20 -21.62 -11.56
C HIS A 287 6.73 -22.04 -11.64
N GLU A 288 5.98 -21.91 -10.54
CA GLU A 288 4.55 -22.20 -10.50
C GLU A 288 3.73 -20.93 -10.77
N GLN A 289 3.81 -19.93 -9.88
CA GLN A 289 3.33 -18.58 -10.16
C GLN A 289 4.31 -17.87 -11.10
N ALA A 290 3.82 -17.12 -12.09
CA ALA A 290 4.69 -16.53 -13.10
C ALA A 290 5.32 -15.19 -12.66
N SER A 291 4.54 -14.39 -11.94
CA SER A 291 4.97 -13.06 -11.49
C SER A 291 4.10 -12.55 -10.34
N THR A 292 4.61 -11.53 -9.65
CA THR A 292 3.87 -10.69 -8.71
C THR A 292 4.23 -9.21 -8.96
N VAL A 293 3.60 -8.29 -8.25
CA VAL A 293 3.92 -6.86 -8.28
C VAL A 293 4.26 -6.42 -6.86
N PHE A 294 5.52 -6.05 -6.65
CA PHE A 294 6.02 -5.56 -5.39
C PHE A 294 5.61 -4.12 -5.13
N LYS A 295 5.04 -3.90 -3.94
CA LYS A 295 4.66 -2.61 -3.38
C LYS A 295 5.32 -2.49 -2.02
N ASP A 296 6.38 -1.68 -1.93
CA ASP A 296 7.18 -1.57 -0.71
C ASP A 296 6.41 -0.82 0.39
N THR A 297 5.78 -1.58 1.30
CA THR A 297 4.99 -1.04 2.42
C THR A 297 5.80 -0.11 3.34
N ARG A 298 7.14 -0.23 3.35
CA ARG A 298 8.02 0.68 4.10
C ARG A 298 7.97 2.08 3.52
N GLN A 299 7.99 2.19 2.18
CA GLN A 299 7.93 3.47 1.48
C GLN A 299 6.54 4.10 1.59
N LEU A 300 5.48 3.29 1.51
CA LEU A 300 4.11 3.78 1.65
C LEU A 300 3.85 4.33 3.06
N ALA A 301 4.32 3.62 4.09
CA ALA A 301 4.26 4.08 5.47
C ALA A 301 5.05 5.38 5.71
N GLN A 302 6.25 5.50 5.14
CA GLN A 302 7.05 6.73 5.19
C GLN A 302 6.33 7.91 4.52
N ALA A 303 5.73 7.68 3.34
CA ALA A 303 4.96 8.70 2.65
C ALA A 303 3.73 9.14 3.47
N ALA A 304 2.98 8.20 4.05
CA ALA A 304 1.82 8.52 4.89
C ALA A 304 2.21 9.32 6.14
N ALA A 305 3.32 8.96 6.78
CA ALA A 305 3.83 9.69 7.93
C ALA A 305 4.35 11.08 7.55
N ALA A 306 5.00 11.24 6.38
CA ALA A 306 5.43 12.54 5.86
C ALA A 306 4.25 13.45 5.53
N VAL A 307 3.29 12.96 4.75
CA VAL A 307 2.06 13.68 4.40
C VAL A 307 1.31 14.13 5.65
N SER A 308 1.18 13.25 6.64
CA SER A 308 0.48 13.58 7.88
C SER A 308 1.22 14.65 8.70
N ASP A 309 2.54 14.55 8.83
CA ASP A 309 3.37 15.50 9.58
C ASP A 309 3.38 16.89 8.93
N GLU A 310 3.51 16.96 7.60
CA GLU A 310 3.42 18.22 6.85
C GLU A 310 2.04 18.87 6.99
N MET A 311 0.98 18.07 6.81
CA MET A 311 -0.41 18.54 6.96
C MET A 311 -0.68 19.06 8.38
N LEU A 312 -0.24 18.35 9.42
CA LEU A 312 -0.41 18.77 10.81
C LEU A 312 0.42 20.01 11.16
N ALA A 313 1.53 20.23 10.46
CA ALA A 313 2.31 21.47 10.54
C ALA A 313 1.73 22.63 9.71
N GLY A 314 0.54 22.47 9.13
CA GLY A 314 -0.12 23.48 8.30
C GLY A 314 0.51 23.68 6.93
N LYS A 315 1.34 22.73 6.46
CA LYS A 315 1.99 22.76 5.15
C LYS A 315 1.22 21.92 4.15
N THR A 316 1.34 22.27 2.87
CA THR A 316 0.95 21.38 1.77
C THR A 316 2.01 20.29 1.64
N PRO A 317 1.64 18.99 1.65
CA PRO A 317 2.59 17.91 1.50
C PRO A 317 3.31 17.95 0.15
N ALA A 318 4.65 17.94 0.17
CA ALA A 318 5.46 18.10 -1.03
C ALA A 318 5.41 16.89 -1.98
N ALA A 319 5.04 15.72 -1.45
CA ALA A 319 5.00 14.46 -2.20
C ALA A 319 3.75 14.29 -3.09
N VAL A 320 2.76 15.18 -3.00
CA VAL A 320 1.54 15.11 -3.83
C VAL A 320 1.92 15.21 -5.30
N ASN A 321 1.58 14.18 -6.07
CA ASN A 321 1.96 14.05 -7.48
C ASN A 321 0.78 13.72 -8.40
N ASP A 322 -0.43 13.49 -7.84
CA ASP A 322 -1.66 13.33 -8.61
C ASP A 322 -2.81 14.11 -7.97
N THR A 323 -3.48 14.94 -8.77
CA THR A 323 -4.65 15.72 -8.37
C THR A 323 -5.78 15.61 -9.37
N LYS A 324 -5.84 14.50 -10.13
CA LYS A 324 -6.76 14.33 -11.27
C LYS A 324 -7.44 12.97 -11.28
N THR A 325 -6.75 11.92 -10.87
CA THR A 325 -7.16 10.52 -11.09
C THR A 325 -8.20 10.05 -10.08
N TYR A 326 -7.96 10.31 -8.79
CA TYR A 326 -8.76 9.71 -7.71
C TYR A 326 -9.93 10.59 -7.30
N ASN A 327 -10.95 10.62 -8.16
CA ASN A 327 -12.27 11.14 -7.80
C ASN A 327 -13.00 10.14 -6.88
N ASN A 328 -13.27 10.56 -5.65
CA ASN A 328 -13.91 9.71 -4.66
C ASN A 328 -15.45 9.77 -4.69
N GLY A 329 -16.04 10.39 -5.71
CA GLY A 329 -17.46 10.64 -5.88
C GLY A 329 -17.94 11.98 -5.32
N VAL A 330 -17.09 12.68 -4.55
CA VAL A 330 -17.40 14.03 -4.02
C VAL A 330 -16.35 15.04 -4.45
N LYS A 331 -15.07 14.65 -4.48
CA LYS A 331 -13.97 15.47 -4.96
C LYS A 331 -12.85 14.61 -5.53
N VAL A 332 -11.96 15.23 -6.30
CA VAL A 332 -10.65 14.63 -6.59
C VAL A 332 -9.77 14.81 -5.36
N VAL A 333 -9.33 13.71 -4.75
CA VAL A 333 -8.50 13.74 -3.54
C VAL A 333 -7.04 13.95 -3.95
N PRO A 334 -6.33 14.94 -3.39
CA PRO A 334 -4.89 15.10 -3.61
C PRO A 334 -4.15 13.84 -3.17
N SER A 335 -3.35 13.29 -4.09
CA SER A 335 -2.82 11.93 -3.97
C SER A 335 -1.31 11.89 -4.11
N VAL A 336 -0.68 10.98 -3.35
CA VAL A 336 0.70 10.54 -3.51
C VAL A 336 0.66 9.13 -4.07
N LEU A 337 1.19 8.95 -5.29
CA LEU A 337 1.30 7.65 -5.96
C LEU A 337 2.76 7.21 -5.96
N LEU A 338 3.03 6.11 -5.27
CA LEU A 338 4.32 5.43 -5.33
C LEU A 338 4.37 4.47 -6.53
N LYS A 339 5.56 4.29 -7.10
CA LYS A 339 5.76 3.43 -8.25
C LYS A 339 5.81 1.94 -7.82
N PRO A 340 4.94 1.07 -8.35
CA PRO A 340 5.05 -0.37 -8.13
C PRO A 340 6.20 -0.98 -8.94
N VAL A 341 6.62 -2.20 -8.60
CA VAL A 341 7.71 -2.91 -9.30
C VAL A 341 7.25 -4.32 -9.68
N SER A 342 7.31 -4.68 -10.96
CA SER A 342 7.03 -6.06 -11.39
C SER A 342 8.15 -7.01 -10.91
N VAL A 343 7.76 -8.18 -10.41
CA VAL A 343 8.69 -9.20 -9.90
C VAL A 343 8.39 -10.55 -10.55
N ASP A 344 9.44 -11.19 -11.04
CA ASP A 344 9.45 -12.58 -11.50
C ASP A 344 10.72 -13.29 -11.02
N ALA A 345 10.89 -14.56 -11.39
CA ALA A 345 12.03 -15.36 -10.94
C ALA A 345 13.40 -14.74 -11.26
N ALA A 346 13.51 -13.88 -12.28
CA ALA A 346 14.77 -13.26 -12.68
C ALA A 346 15.19 -12.11 -11.75
N ASN A 347 14.26 -11.48 -11.04
CA ASN A 347 14.55 -10.29 -10.23
C ASN A 347 14.08 -10.37 -8.76
N VAL A 348 13.58 -11.51 -8.27
CA VAL A 348 13.23 -11.71 -6.85
C VAL A 348 14.36 -11.27 -5.91
N LYS A 349 15.59 -11.74 -6.14
CA LYS A 349 16.73 -11.41 -5.27
C LYS A 349 17.04 -9.90 -5.22
N PRO A 350 17.31 -9.21 -6.35
CA PRO A 350 17.62 -7.78 -6.30
C PRO A 350 16.46 -6.92 -5.76
N VAL A 351 15.21 -7.28 -6.06
CA VAL A 351 14.05 -6.45 -5.66
C VAL A 351 13.64 -6.70 -4.21
N LEU A 352 13.67 -7.94 -3.72
CA LEU A 352 13.10 -8.30 -2.42
C LEU A 352 14.14 -8.60 -1.34
N VAL A 353 15.31 -9.15 -1.71
CA VAL A 353 16.36 -9.52 -0.74
C VAL A 353 17.37 -8.40 -0.58
N ASP A 354 17.92 -7.91 -1.70
CA ASP A 354 18.98 -6.89 -1.67
C ASP A 354 18.43 -5.53 -1.21
N SER A 355 17.11 -5.30 -1.38
CA SER A 355 16.39 -4.15 -0.79
C SER A 355 16.12 -4.29 0.71
N GLY A 356 16.41 -5.45 1.31
CA GLY A 356 16.15 -5.77 2.70
C GLY A 356 14.67 -5.94 3.07
N TYR A 357 13.78 -6.14 2.09
CA TYR A 357 12.36 -6.39 2.36
C TYR A 357 12.16 -7.78 2.99
N TYR A 358 12.83 -8.80 2.44
CA TYR A 358 12.95 -10.13 3.02
C TYR A 358 14.40 -10.51 3.25
N LYS A 359 14.63 -11.37 4.24
CA LYS A 359 15.89 -12.10 4.39
C LYS A 359 15.91 -13.27 3.41
N ASP A 360 17.08 -13.58 2.86
CA ASP A 360 17.28 -14.73 1.98
C ASP A 360 16.77 -16.05 2.60
N THR A 361 16.98 -16.22 3.91
CA THR A 361 16.50 -17.39 4.66
C THR A 361 14.99 -17.54 4.72
N GLN A 362 14.23 -16.46 4.53
CA GLN A 362 12.76 -16.54 4.46
C GLN A 362 12.31 -17.17 3.13
N LEU A 363 13.07 -16.99 2.05
CA LEU A 363 12.72 -17.45 0.70
C LEU A 363 13.06 -18.93 0.46
N ARG A 364 13.96 -19.50 1.26
CA ARG A 364 14.39 -20.90 1.14
C ARG A 364 13.35 -21.91 1.68
#